data_AF-K5BEI8-F1
#
_entry.id   AF-K5BEI8-F1
#
_cell.length_a   1.000
_cell.length_b   1.000
_cell.length_c   1.000
_cell.angle_alpha   90.00
_cell.angle_beta   90.00
_cell.angle_gamma   90.00
#
_symmetry.space_group_name_H-M   'P 1'
#
loop_
_entity.id
_entity.type
_entity.pdbx_description
1 polymer ?
#
loop_
_entity_poly.entity_id
_entity_poly.type
_entity_poly.pdbx_seq_one_letter_code
_entity_poly.pdbx_strand_id
1 'polypeptide(L)'
;MAQFKRMFEDAFAEVDAEIARLREANRSLSEAANRALRENRELRDKQRRANDLFAKALAQVKPETGPNRPNRKKLTEREVEDIRQAYRGGMKQKDLARNYGVNPATISRLVRGLYH
;
A
#
# COMPACT_ATOMS: atom_id res chain seq x y z
N MET A 1 49.19 35.59 -35.24
CA MET A 1 47.96 36.37 -34.97
C MET A 1 46.71 35.75 -35.60
N ALA A 2 46.69 35.43 -36.91
CA ALA A 2 45.49 34.89 -37.57
C ALA A 2 45.01 33.51 -37.05
N GLN A 3 45.93 32.57 -36.77
CA GLN A 3 45.58 31.25 -36.23
C GLN A 3 44.93 31.33 -34.84
N PHE A 4 45.46 32.18 -33.96
CA PHE A 4 44.96 32.35 -32.60
C PHE A 4 43.55 32.96 -32.58
N LYS A 5 43.29 33.91 -33.49
CA LYS A 5 41.95 34.50 -33.68
C LYS A 5 40.93 33.45 -34.13
N ARG A 6 41.30 32.63 -35.11
CA ARG A 6 40.43 31.56 -35.63
C ARG A 6 40.11 30.51 -34.56
N MET A 7 41.11 30.11 -33.77
CA MET A 7 40.92 29.18 -32.66
C MET A 7 39.93 29.71 -31.60
N PHE A 8 39.97 31.00 -31.29
CA PHE A 8 38.98 31.61 -30.41
C PHE A 8 37.58 31.70 -31.04
N GLU A 9 37.48 32.05 -32.32
CA GLU A 9 36.22 32.08 -33.05
C GLU A 9 35.55 30.69 -33.07
N ASP A 10 36.33 29.64 -33.32
CA ASP A 10 35.86 28.25 -33.30
C ASP A 10 35.40 27.85 -31.89
N ALA A 11 36.16 28.21 -30.85
CA ALA A 11 35.80 27.92 -29.46
C ALA A 11 34.52 28.65 -29.01
N PHE A 12 34.32 29.92 -29.42
CA PHE A 12 33.09 30.64 -29.13
C PHE A 12 31.89 30.05 -29.87
N ALA A 13 32.07 29.64 -31.13
CA ALA A 13 31.02 28.97 -31.89
C ALA A 13 30.61 27.63 -31.27
N GLU A 14 31.57 26.87 -30.73
CA GLU A 14 31.29 25.63 -30.01
C GLU A 14 30.50 25.88 -28.72
N VAL A 15 30.90 26.88 -27.94
CA VAL A 15 30.19 27.28 -26.71
C VAL A 15 28.76 27.75 -27.03
N ASP A 16 28.57 28.55 -28.08
CA ASP A 16 27.23 29.01 -28.49
C ASP A 16 26.35 27.85 -28.94
N ALA A 17 26.90 26.89 -29.68
CA ALA A 17 26.20 25.68 -30.09
C ALA A 17 25.79 24.84 -28.86
N GLU A 18 26.67 24.74 -27.86
CA GLU A 18 26.36 24.00 -26.63
C GLU A 18 25.33 24.71 -25.76
N ILE A 19 25.39 26.04 -25.63
CA ILE A 19 24.36 26.84 -24.95
C ILE A 19 23.00 26.65 -25.64
N ALA A 20 22.97 26.63 -26.98
CA ALA A 20 21.73 26.40 -27.73
C ALA A 20 21.14 25.01 -27.41
N ARG A 21 21.96 23.96 -27.42
CA ARG A 21 21.54 22.59 -27.04
C ARG A 21 21.02 22.53 -25.61
N LEU A 22 21.72 23.12 -24.66
CA LEU A 22 21.31 23.13 -23.25
C LEU A 22 19.99 23.89 -23.04
N ARG A 23 19.77 24.99 -23.77
CA ARG A 23 18.50 25.74 -23.72
C ARG A 23 17.35 24.90 -24.28
N GLU A 24 17.56 24.21 -25.39
CA GLU A 24 16.55 23.32 -25.97
C GLU A 24 16.23 22.14 -25.06
N ALA A 25 17.26 21.49 -24.50
CA ALA A 25 17.10 20.41 -23.53
C ALA A 25 16.34 20.88 -22.28
N ASN A 26 16.70 22.03 -21.72
CA ASN A 26 16.00 22.62 -20.57
C ASN A 26 14.53 22.92 -20.88
N ARG A 27 14.24 23.42 -22.09
CA ARG A 27 12.86 23.65 -22.52
C ARG A 27 12.08 22.34 -22.60
N SER A 28 12.63 21.33 -23.26
CA SER A 28 12.01 20.01 -23.40
C SER A 28 11.74 19.35 -22.04
N LEU A 29 12.72 19.39 -21.14
CA LEU A 29 12.57 18.89 -19.77
C LEU A 29 11.50 19.64 -18.99
N SER A 30 11.46 20.97 -19.12
CA SER A 30 10.44 21.80 -18.49
C SER A 30 9.04 21.47 -19.00
N GLU A 31 8.89 21.26 -20.32
CA GLU A 31 7.62 20.84 -20.92
C GLU A 31 7.18 19.46 -20.45
N ALA A 32 8.10 18.49 -20.38
CA ALA A 32 7.85 17.15 -19.87
C ALA A 32 7.44 17.15 -18.39
N ALA A 33 8.16 17.90 -17.55
CA ALA A 33 7.83 18.06 -16.14
C ALA A 33 6.44 18.68 -15.96
N ASN A 34 6.11 19.71 -16.74
CA ASN A 34 4.79 20.34 -16.71
C ASN A 34 3.68 19.38 -17.14
N ARG A 35 3.91 18.51 -18.13
CA ARG A 35 2.97 17.44 -18.50
C ARG A 35 2.75 16.46 -17.35
N ALA A 36 3.83 15.92 -16.78
CA ALA A 36 3.74 14.98 -15.66
C ALA A 36 3.04 15.57 -14.44
N LEU A 37 3.28 16.86 -14.12
CA LEU A 37 2.60 17.54 -13.02
C LEU A 37 1.09 17.68 -13.26
N ARG A 38 0.66 17.92 -14.50
CA ARG A 38 -0.77 17.95 -14.85
C ARG A 38 -1.41 16.58 -14.68
N GLU A 39 -0.80 15.54 -15.23
CA GLU A 39 -1.28 14.16 -15.12
C GLU A 39 -1.37 13.70 -13.65
N ASN A 40 -0.36 14.01 -12.84
CA ASN A 40 -0.36 13.70 -11.41
C ASN A 40 -1.51 14.40 -10.66
N ARG A 41 -1.81 15.66 -10.99
CA ARG A 41 -2.98 16.36 -10.41
C ARG A 41 -4.27 15.65 -10.78
N GLU A 42 -4.45 15.28 -12.04
CA GLU A 42 -5.65 14.56 -12.49
C GLU A 42 -5.80 13.20 -11.81
N LEU A 43 -4.72 12.42 -11.70
CA LEU A 43 -4.73 11.13 -11.02
C LEU A 43 -5.08 11.27 -9.54
N ARG A 44 -4.50 12.26 -8.86
CA ARG A 44 -4.81 12.55 -7.46
C ARG A 44 -6.29 12.90 -7.28
N ASP A 45 -6.86 13.69 -8.20
CA ASP A 45 -8.27 14.08 -8.12
C ASP A 45 -9.20 12.89 -8.40
N LYS A 46 -8.83 12.00 -9.34
CA LYS A 46 -9.53 10.73 -9.58
C LYS A 46 -9.50 9.84 -8.33
N GLN A 47 -8.33 9.67 -7.71
CA GLN A 47 -8.19 8.88 -6.48
C GLN A 47 -9.03 9.45 -5.33
N ARG A 48 -9.01 10.78 -5.15
CA ARG A 48 -9.85 11.44 -4.14
C ARG A 48 -11.33 11.13 -4.37
N ARG A 49 -11.84 11.32 -5.59
CA ARG A 49 -13.24 11.03 -5.92
C ARG A 49 -13.59 9.56 -5.68
N ALA A 50 -12.71 8.64 -6.06
CA ALA A 50 -12.91 7.21 -5.80
C ALA A 50 -13.01 6.93 -4.30
N ASN A 51 -12.05 7.44 -3.51
CA ASN A 51 -12.05 7.27 -2.06
C ASN A 51 -13.31 7.86 -1.41
N ASP A 52 -13.77 9.04 -1.85
CA ASP A 52 -14.99 9.66 -1.35
C ASP A 52 -16.23 8.83 -1.68
N LEU A 53 -16.31 8.26 -2.89
CA LEU A 53 -17.39 7.36 -3.29
C LEU A 53 -17.37 6.07 -2.47
N PHE A 54 -16.19 5.46 -2.27
CA PHE A 54 -16.05 4.28 -1.41
C PHE A 54 -16.43 4.57 0.04
N ALA A 55 -15.99 5.69 0.59
CA ALA A 55 -16.33 6.11 1.96
C ALA A 55 -17.84 6.28 2.12
N LYS A 56 -18.50 6.93 1.16
CA LYS A 56 -19.97 7.06 1.15
C LYS A 56 -20.68 5.71 1.04
N ALA A 57 -20.22 4.83 0.15
CA ALA A 57 -20.79 3.49 0.00
C ALA A 57 -20.65 2.67 1.29
N LEU A 58 -19.47 2.66 1.91
CA LEU A 58 -19.23 1.96 3.18
C LEU A 58 -20.05 2.54 4.33
N ALA A 59 -20.22 3.87 4.39
CA ALA A 59 -21.05 4.50 5.40
C ALA A 59 -22.55 4.13 5.28
N GLN A 60 -23.01 3.82 4.06
CA GLN A 60 -24.38 3.35 3.82
C GLN A 60 -24.56 1.87 4.18
N VAL A 61 -23.50 1.06 4.08
CA VAL A 61 -23.52 -0.34 4.50
C VAL A 61 -23.46 -0.40 6.03
N LYS A 62 -24.62 -0.52 6.67
CA LYS A 62 -24.68 -0.87 8.10
C LYS A 62 -24.18 -2.31 8.28
N PRO A 63 -23.25 -2.59 9.21
CA PRO A 63 -22.90 -3.96 9.50
C PRO A 63 -24.14 -4.71 10.02
N GLU A 64 -24.32 -5.95 9.60
CA GLU A 64 -25.40 -6.77 10.15
C GLU A 64 -25.20 -6.92 11.66
N THR A 65 -26.15 -6.41 12.43
CA THR A 65 -26.21 -6.49 13.88
C THR A 65 -27.48 -7.22 14.28
N GLY A 66 -27.44 -7.85 15.46
CA GLY A 66 -28.60 -8.56 16.01
C GLY A 66 -28.45 -10.09 16.00
N PRO A 67 -29.46 -10.79 16.53
CA PRO A 67 -29.39 -12.21 16.87
C PRO A 67 -29.28 -13.14 15.65
N ASN A 68 -29.74 -12.70 14.47
CA ASN A 68 -29.66 -13.49 13.23
C ASN A 68 -28.36 -13.31 12.45
N ARG A 69 -27.42 -12.50 12.97
CA ARG A 69 -26.12 -12.30 12.32
C ARG A 69 -25.35 -13.64 12.27
N PRO A 70 -24.80 -14.05 11.11
CA PRO A 70 -23.96 -15.23 11.05
C PRO A 70 -22.77 -15.10 12.00
N ASN A 71 -22.55 -16.12 12.84
CA ASN A 71 -21.44 -16.13 13.78
C ASN A 71 -20.11 -16.21 13.01
N ARG A 72 -19.31 -15.14 13.07
CA ARG A 72 -17.98 -15.14 12.45
C ARG A 72 -17.01 -15.92 13.34
N LYS A 73 -16.49 -17.04 12.83
CA LYS A 73 -15.43 -17.81 13.49
C LYS A 73 -14.21 -16.91 13.73
N LYS A 74 -13.74 -16.86 14.98
CA LYS A 74 -12.53 -16.10 15.36
C LYS A 74 -11.23 -16.84 15.05
N LEU A 75 -11.29 -18.16 14.93
CA LEU A 75 -10.15 -19.03 14.69
C LEU A 75 -10.33 -19.71 13.33
N THR A 76 -9.23 -19.84 12.61
CA THR A 76 -9.07 -20.65 11.42
C THR A 76 -8.90 -22.12 11.78
N GLU A 77 -9.12 -23.02 10.81
CA GLU A 77 -8.94 -24.46 11.02
C GLU A 77 -7.51 -24.83 11.43
N ARG A 78 -6.53 -24.13 10.87
CA ARG A 78 -5.11 -24.30 11.23
C ARG A 78 -4.85 -23.91 12.69
N GLU A 79 -5.35 -22.76 13.13
CA GLU A 79 -5.20 -22.34 14.53
C GLU A 79 -5.88 -23.32 15.49
N VAL A 80 -7.01 -23.90 15.09
CA VAL A 80 -7.67 -24.96 15.88
C VAL A 80 -6.76 -26.18 16.04
N GLU A 81 -6.12 -26.62 14.97
CA GLU A 81 -5.21 -27.76 15.01
C GLU A 81 -3.96 -27.44 15.84
N ASP A 82 -3.37 -26.26 15.68
CA ASP A 82 -2.25 -25.78 16.47
C ASP A 82 -2.59 -25.75 17.97
N ILE A 83 -3.77 -25.26 18.34
CA ILE A 83 -4.28 -25.25 19.72
C ILE A 83 -4.39 -26.67 20.28
N ARG A 84 -4.89 -27.63 19.48
CA ARG A 84 -5.02 -29.04 19.91
C ARG A 84 -3.65 -29.67 20.13
N GLN A 85 -2.71 -29.43 19.23
CA GLN A 85 -1.34 -29.93 19.34
C GLN A 85 -0.62 -29.32 20.55
N ALA A 86 -0.70 -28.01 20.73
CA ALA A 86 -0.09 -27.32 21.87
C ALA A 86 -0.68 -27.78 23.21
N TYR A 87 -1.99 -28.02 23.27
CA TYR A 87 -2.61 -28.60 24.46
C TYR A 87 -2.13 -30.03 24.74
N ARG A 88 -2.04 -30.89 23.71
CA ARG A 88 -1.46 -32.24 23.83
C ARG A 88 0.01 -32.20 24.28
N GLY A 89 0.74 -31.16 23.89
CA GLY A 89 2.11 -30.86 24.36
C GLY A 89 2.19 -30.30 25.80
N GLY A 90 1.07 -30.19 26.52
CA GLY A 90 1.03 -29.78 27.92
C GLY A 90 0.76 -28.30 28.17
N MET A 91 0.50 -27.50 27.13
CA MET A 91 0.17 -26.08 27.30
C MET A 91 -1.18 -25.89 28.01
N LYS A 92 -1.23 -24.98 28.98
CA LYS A 92 -2.46 -24.71 29.73
C LYS A 92 -3.50 -24.00 28.86
N GLN A 93 -4.76 -24.41 28.96
CA GLN A 93 -5.87 -23.81 28.19
C GLN A 93 -6.02 -22.30 28.42
N LYS A 94 -5.73 -21.82 29.64
CA LYS A 94 -5.76 -20.39 29.97
C LYS A 94 -4.72 -19.59 29.19
N ASP A 95 -3.56 -20.19 28.91
CA ASP A 95 -2.46 -19.53 28.21
C ASP A 95 -2.72 -19.53 26.71
N LEU A 96 -3.23 -20.63 26.17
CA LEU A 96 -3.75 -20.72 24.80
C LEU A 96 -4.85 -19.66 24.55
N ALA A 97 -5.80 -19.51 25.48
CA ALA A 97 -6.85 -18.52 25.36
C ALA A 97 -6.31 -17.08 25.25
N ARG A 98 -5.26 -16.76 26.02
CA ARG A 98 -4.60 -15.45 25.96
C ARG A 98 -3.83 -15.27 24.65
N ASN A 99 -3.08 -16.28 24.21
CA ASN A 99 -2.26 -16.22 23.00
C ASN A 99 -3.11 -16.02 21.74
N TYR A 100 -4.28 -16.66 21.67
CA TYR A 100 -5.17 -16.60 20.52
C TYR A 100 -6.34 -15.61 20.68
N GLY A 101 -6.41 -14.88 21.80
CA GLY A 101 -7.43 -13.86 22.02
C GLY A 101 -8.87 -14.39 22.06
N VAL A 102 -9.07 -15.61 22.56
CA VAL A 102 -10.40 -16.25 22.66
C VAL A 102 -10.81 -16.53 24.09
N ASN A 103 -12.10 -16.78 24.31
CA ASN A 103 -12.60 -17.15 25.63
C ASN A 103 -12.01 -18.53 26.04
N PRO A 104 -11.54 -18.72 27.29
CA PRO A 104 -11.11 -20.03 27.78
C PRO A 104 -12.11 -21.16 27.53
N ALA A 105 -13.41 -20.89 27.59
CA ALA A 105 -14.44 -21.87 27.26
C ALA A 105 -14.37 -22.34 25.80
N THR A 106 -13.96 -21.47 24.87
CA THR A 106 -13.75 -21.83 23.45
C THR A 106 -12.61 -22.83 23.33
N ILE A 107 -11.45 -22.58 23.96
CA ILE A 107 -10.34 -23.53 24.01
C ILE A 107 -10.80 -24.87 24.59
N SER A 108 -11.55 -24.81 25.68
CA SER A 108 -12.09 -26.00 26.34
C SER A 108 -13.01 -26.83 25.44
N ARG A 109 -13.82 -26.20 24.58
CA ARG A 109 -14.68 -26.90 23.61
C ARG A 109 -13.85 -27.47 22.44
N LEU A 110 -12.88 -26.71 21.94
CA LEU A 110 -11.99 -27.13 20.84
C LEU A 110 -11.19 -28.38 21.19
N VAL A 111 -10.61 -28.38 22.39
CA VAL A 111 -9.81 -29.50 22.92
C VAL A 111 -10.66 -30.76 23.12
N ARG A 112 -11.93 -30.60 23.53
CA ARG A 112 -12.88 -31.71 23.69
C ARG A 112 -13.58 -32.13 22.40
N GLY A 113 -13.30 -31.48 21.27
CA GLY A 113 -13.95 -31.77 19.98
C GLY A 113 -15.41 -31.32 19.90
N LEU A 114 -15.89 -30.52 20.85
CA LEU A 114 -17.28 -30.02 20.92
C LEU A 114 -17.53 -28.77 20.06
N TYR A 115 -16.51 -28.31 19.34
CA TYR A 115 -16.56 -27.14 18.46
C TYR A 115 -15.71 -27.40 17.22
N HIS A 116 -16.27 -27.11 16.04
CA HIS A 116 -15.69 -27.34 14.71
C HIS A 116 -15.95 -26.16 13.79
#